data_AF-A0AAV4C2H1-F1
#
_entry.id   AF-A0AAV4C2H1-F1
#
_cell.length_a   1.000
_cell.length_b   1.000
_cell.length_c   1.000
_cell.angle_alpha   90.00
_cell.angle_beta   90.00
_cell.angle_gamma   90.00
#
_symmetry.space_group_name_H-M   'P 1'
#
loop_
_entity.id
_entity.type
_entity.pdbx_description
1 polymer ?
#
loop_
_entity_poly.entity_id
_entity_poly.type
_entity_poly.pdbx_seq_one_letter_code
_entity_poly.pdbx_strand_id
1 'polypeptide(L)'
;MEDTKTEMEDFTCLMYGSNKIKSVDNDSLRLSKAKEKFSSKGSLISADENADLSLLPPCLNSLNLHVTRANYQAMIWKRATESHPDVPAPDVLEHNLGSDIDDDMEDDLYVDIPESYDSDE
;
A
#
# COMPACT_ATOMS: atom_id res chain seq x y z
N MET A 1 1.00 8.17 -12.10
CA MET A 1 0.34 6.88 -11.75
C MET A 1 1.31 5.71 -11.75
N GLU A 2 2.30 5.67 -12.67
CA GLU A 2 3.44 4.74 -12.58
C GLU A 2 4.22 4.87 -11.25
N ASP A 3 4.35 6.13 -10.78
CA ASP A 3 5.11 6.45 -9.56
C ASP A 3 4.47 5.84 -8.30
N THR A 4 3.15 5.96 -8.13
CA THR A 4 2.44 5.40 -6.97
C THR A 4 2.53 3.87 -6.88
N LYS A 5 2.53 3.17 -8.02
CA LYS A 5 2.66 1.70 -8.03
C LYS A 5 4.08 1.29 -7.66
N THR A 6 5.07 1.98 -8.20
CA THR A 6 6.50 1.76 -7.90
C THR A 6 6.78 2.02 -6.42
N GLU A 7 6.24 3.09 -5.86
CA GLU A 7 6.34 3.40 -4.43
C GLU A 7 5.71 2.32 -3.54
N MET A 8 4.56 1.75 -3.94
CA MET A 8 3.92 0.66 -3.21
C MET A 8 4.71 -0.65 -3.28
N GLU A 9 5.34 -0.95 -4.42
CA GLU A 9 6.24 -2.11 -4.54
C GLU A 9 7.48 -1.94 -3.65
N ASP A 10 8.11 -0.77 -3.69
CA ASP A 10 9.27 -0.44 -2.86
C ASP A 10 8.91 -0.51 -1.36
N PHE A 11 7.80 0.11 -0.96
CA PHE A 11 7.29 0.04 0.41
C PHE A 11 7.04 -1.42 0.86
N THR A 12 6.41 -2.22 0.00
CA THR A 12 6.16 -3.64 0.28
C THR A 12 7.47 -4.40 0.46
N CYS A 13 8.45 -4.18 -0.41
CA CYS A 13 9.75 -4.83 -0.29
C CYS A 13 10.47 -4.45 1.02
N LEU A 14 10.38 -3.19 1.43
CA LEU A 14 10.92 -2.70 2.70
C LEU A 14 10.21 -3.32 3.91
N MET A 15 8.87 -3.39 3.90
CA MET A 15 8.06 -3.97 4.97
C MET A 15 8.41 -5.44 5.24
N TYR A 16 8.73 -6.20 4.19
CA TYR A 16 9.16 -7.59 4.33
C TYR A 16 10.66 -7.75 4.56
N GLY A 17 11.40 -6.65 4.79
CA GLY A 17 12.81 -6.67 5.19
C GLY A 17 13.77 -6.98 4.04
N SER A 18 13.40 -6.63 2.81
CA SER A 18 14.24 -6.84 1.62
C SER A 18 14.63 -5.51 0.99
N ASN A 19 15.68 -4.88 1.53
CA ASN A 19 16.25 -3.65 0.97
C ASN A 19 16.95 -3.84 -0.39
N LYS A 20 17.23 -5.09 -0.78
CA LYS A 20 17.89 -5.45 -2.05
C LYS A 20 16.90 -5.72 -3.18
N ILE A 21 15.64 -6.00 -2.85
CA ILE A 21 14.59 -6.29 -3.83
C ILE A 21 13.72 -5.05 -3.89
N LYS A 22 13.44 -4.57 -5.10
CA LYS A 22 12.63 -3.37 -5.34
C LYS A 22 11.38 -3.64 -6.16
N SER A 23 11.11 -4.91 -6.44
CA SER A 23 9.94 -5.29 -7.22
C SER A 23 9.33 -6.57 -6.73
N VAL A 24 8.01 -6.56 -6.69
CA VAL A 24 7.16 -7.68 -6.29
C VAL A 24 6.81 -8.56 -7.50
N ASP A 25 7.00 -8.06 -8.71
CA ASP A 25 6.61 -8.67 -9.99
C ASP A 25 7.21 -10.06 -10.24
N ASN A 26 8.49 -10.23 -9.93
CA ASN A 26 9.23 -11.44 -10.32
C ASN A 26 9.18 -12.58 -9.29
N ASP A 27 8.25 -12.56 -8.33
CA ASP A 27 8.14 -13.50 -7.19
C ASP A 27 9.43 -13.66 -6.35
N SER A 28 10.48 -12.90 -6.66
CA SER A 28 11.80 -13.00 -6.03
C SER A 28 11.73 -12.73 -4.54
N LEU A 29 10.92 -11.75 -4.14
CA LEU A 29 10.64 -11.43 -2.76
C LEU A 29 9.92 -12.59 -2.05
N ARG A 30 8.85 -13.12 -2.66
CA ARG A 30 8.07 -14.24 -2.11
C ARG A 30 8.92 -15.50 -1.96
N LEU A 31 9.68 -15.87 -2.98
CA LEU A 31 10.57 -17.02 -2.94
C LEU A 31 11.67 -16.85 -1.87
N SER A 32 12.25 -15.66 -1.75
CA SER A 32 13.28 -15.39 -0.74
C SER A 32 12.72 -15.55 0.68
N LYS A 33 11.53 -15.02 0.95
CA LYS A 33 10.86 -15.11 2.25
C LYS A 33 10.34 -16.51 2.53
N ALA A 34 9.87 -17.21 1.50
CA ALA A 34 9.47 -18.60 1.61
C ALA A 34 10.63 -19.50 2.03
N LYS A 35 11.82 -19.31 1.44
CA LYS A 35 13.04 -20.01 1.87
C LYS A 35 13.43 -19.64 3.30
N GLU A 36 13.39 -18.36 3.65
CA GLU A 36 13.72 -17.89 5.01
C GLU A 36 12.79 -18.49 6.07
N LYS A 37 11.47 -18.53 5.80
CA LYS A 37 10.44 -18.91 6.77
C LYS A 37 10.16 -20.42 6.82
N PHE A 38 10.34 -21.12 5.70
CA PHE A 38 9.86 -22.50 5.55
C PHE A 38 10.94 -23.49 5.09
N SER A 39 12.18 -23.06 4.80
CA SER A 39 13.26 -24.04 4.56
C SER A 39 13.89 -24.48 5.87
N SER A 40 13.30 -25.52 6.47
CA SER A 40 13.98 -26.36 7.45
C SER A 40 15.06 -27.19 6.72
N LYS A 41 16.34 -26.82 6.85
CA LYS A 41 17.51 -27.63 6.41
C LYS A 41 17.53 -28.04 4.92
N GLY A 42 17.27 -27.10 4.01
CA GLY A 42 17.56 -27.29 2.57
C GLY A 42 16.53 -28.11 1.78
N SER A 43 15.39 -28.48 2.39
CA SER A 43 14.23 -28.96 1.63
C SER A 43 13.43 -27.77 1.09
N LEU A 44 12.97 -27.89 -0.16
CA LEU A 44 11.86 -27.07 -0.66
C LEU A 44 10.61 -27.40 0.17
N ILE A 45 9.79 -26.37 0.41
CA ILE A 45 8.55 -26.40 1.20
C ILE A 45 7.81 -27.72 0.97
N SER A 46 7.79 -28.57 1.99
CA SER A 46 7.03 -29.81 1.96
C SER A 46 5.54 -29.47 2.11
N ALA A 47 4.68 -30.10 1.31
CA ALA A 47 3.22 -29.95 1.45
C ALA A 47 2.69 -30.44 2.82
N ASP A 48 3.50 -31.19 3.56
CA ASP A 48 3.17 -31.73 4.88
C ASP A 48 3.51 -30.75 6.03
N GLU A 49 4.21 -29.65 5.75
CA GLU A 49 4.48 -28.61 6.73
C GLU A 49 3.37 -27.57 6.70
N ASN A 50 2.79 -27.25 7.87
CA ASN A 50 1.81 -26.17 8.04
C ASN A 50 2.47 -24.80 7.77
N ALA A 51 2.76 -24.52 6.51
CA ALA A 51 3.33 -23.26 6.07
C ALA A 51 2.24 -22.19 6.16
N ASP A 52 2.38 -21.28 7.13
CA ASP A 52 1.51 -20.11 7.23
C ASP A 52 1.81 -19.11 6.11
N LEU A 53 1.09 -19.26 4.99
CA LEU A 53 1.26 -18.41 3.80
C LEU A 53 0.98 -16.93 4.06
N SER A 54 0.33 -16.57 5.18
CA SER A 54 0.10 -15.16 5.56
C SER A 54 1.42 -14.43 5.88
N LEU A 55 2.49 -15.17 6.18
CA LEU A 55 3.83 -14.61 6.42
C LEU A 55 4.57 -14.23 5.14
N LEU A 56 4.03 -14.59 3.96
CA LEU A 56 4.63 -14.26 2.68
C LEU A 56 4.19 -12.87 2.19
N PRO A 57 5.08 -12.15 1.49
CA PRO A 57 4.71 -10.91 0.82
C PRO A 57 3.61 -11.14 -0.22
N PRO A 58 2.75 -10.15 -0.52
CA PRO A 58 1.77 -10.28 -1.60
C PRO A 58 2.49 -10.55 -2.93
N CYS A 59 1.81 -11.22 -3.88
CA CYS A 59 2.25 -11.22 -5.27
C CYS A 59 1.81 -9.92 -5.95
N LEU A 60 2.33 -9.61 -7.15
CA LEU A 60 1.97 -8.38 -7.86
C LEU A 60 0.46 -8.22 -8.05
N ASN A 61 -0.23 -9.27 -8.49
CA ASN A 61 -1.68 -9.22 -8.66
C ASN A 61 -2.41 -8.94 -7.34
N SER A 62 -1.95 -9.57 -6.25
CA SER A 62 -2.53 -9.32 -4.92
C SER A 62 -2.26 -7.89 -4.47
N LEU A 63 -1.07 -7.35 -4.72
CA LEU A 63 -0.72 -5.97 -4.40
C LEU A 63 -1.60 -4.98 -5.18
N ASN A 64 -1.78 -5.20 -6.48
CA ASN A 64 -2.66 -4.37 -7.32
C ASN A 64 -4.09 -4.37 -6.78
N LEU A 65 -4.64 -5.55 -6.46
CA LEU A 65 -5.98 -5.65 -5.87
C LEU A 65 -6.09 -4.93 -4.53
N HIS A 66 -5.06 -5.00 -3.69
CA HIS A 66 -5.03 -4.27 -2.42
C HIS A 66 -5.02 -2.76 -2.62
N VAL A 67 -4.22 -2.25 -3.56
CA VAL A 67 -4.17 -0.83 -3.91
C VAL A 67 -5.52 -0.37 -4.44
N THR A 68 -6.10 -1.08 -5.41
CA THR A 68 -7.43 -0.74 -5.96
C THR A 68 -8.49 -0.72 -4.86
N ARG A 69 -8.47 -1.69 -3.94
CA ARG A 69 -9.41 -1.73 -2.81
C ARG A 69 -9.20 -0.56 -1.85
N ALA A 70 -7.96 -0.23 -1.50
CA ALA A 70 -7.65 0.87 -0.59
C ALA A 70 -8.10 2.21 -1.18
N ASN A 71 -7.82 2.42 -2.47
CA ASN A 71 -8.25 3.62 -3.20
C ASN A 71 -9.78 3.71 -3.26
N TYR A 72 -10.48 2.60 -3.48
CA TYR A 72 -11.95 2.57 -3.45
C TYR A 72 -12.51 2.97 -2.09
N GLN A 73 -11.94 2.45 -1.00
CA GLN A 73 -12.39 2.81 0.34
C GLN A 73 -12.13 4.29 0.67
N ALA A 74 -10.96 4.81 0.31
CA ALA A 74 -10.64 6.23 0.48
C ALA A 74 -11.61 7.12 -0.32
N MET A 75 -11.95 6.71 -1.54
CA MET A 75 -12.91 7.38 -2.41
C MET A 75 -14.31 7.46 -1.78
N ILE A 76 -14.79 6.34 -1.20
CA ILE A 76 -16.06 6.31 -0.47
C ILE A 76 -16.03 7.28 0.72
N TRP A 77 -14.94 7.29 1.48
CA TRP A 77 -14.81 8.17 2.65
C TRP A 77 -14.72 9.65 2.28
N LYS A 78 -14.05 9.99 1.16
CA LYS A 78 -14.02 11.37 0.64
C LYS A 78 -15.43 11.89 0.36
N ARG A 79 -16.34 11.01 -0.04
CA ARG A 79 -17.74 11.35 -0.40
C ARG A 79 -18.73 11.13 0.75
N ALA A 80 -18.26 10.85 1.97
CA ALA A 80 -19.14 10.51 3.09
C ALA A 80 -20.10 11.65 3.50
N THR A 81 -19.78 12.89 3.14
CA THR A 81 -20.60 14.08 3.43
C THR A 81 -21.64 14.36 2.34
N GLU A 82 -21.58 13.70 1.19
CA GLU A 82 -22.55 13.86 0.13
C GLU A 82 -23.85 13.13 0.50
N SER A 83 -25.00 13.76 0.31
CA SER A 83 -26.30 13.13 0.64
C SER A 83 -26.64 11.96 -0.29
N HIS A 84 -26.15 12.01 -1.53
CA HIS A 84 -26.39 11.00 -2.57
C HIS A 84 -25.11 10.83 -3.42
N PRO A 85 -24.06 10.21 -2.86
CA PRO A 85 -22.80 10.04 -3.58
C PRO A 85 -22.97 9.06 -4.73
N ASP A 86 -22.48 9.43 -5.90
CA ASP A 86 -22.34 8.50 -7.03
C ASP A 86 -21.06 7.69 -6.82
N VAL A 87 -21.23 6.43 -6.40
CA VAL A 87 -20.13 5.53 -6.06
C VAL A 87 -19.94 4.55 -7.22
N PRO A 88 -18.90 4.69 -8.05
CA PRO A 88 -18.64 3.74 -9.12
C PRO A 88 -18.34 2.34 -8.56
N ALA A 89 -18.55 1.33 -9.41
CA ALA A 89 -18.21 -0.03 -9.06
C ALA A 89 -16.68 -0.19 -8.86
N PRO A 90 -16.23 -1.12 -7.99
CA PRO A 90 -14.82 -1.24 -7.61
C PRO A 90 -13.85 -1.48 -8.77
N ASP A 91 -14.34 -2.08 -9.86
CA ASP A 91 -13.63 -2.40 -11.09
C ASP A 91 -13.49 -1.20 -12.05
N VAL A 92 -14.27 -0.14 -11.86
CA VAL A 92 -14.28 1.07 -12.72
C VAL A 92 -13.22 2.10 -12.29
N LEU A 93 -12.67 1.95 -11.08
CA LEU A 93 -11.76 2.92 -10.48
C LEU A 93 -10.35 2.95 -11.09
N GLU A 94 -9.92 1.90 -11.77
CA GLU A 94 -8.62 1.88 -12.46
C GLU A 94 -8.52 2.95 -13.55
N HIS A 95 -9.66 3.46 -14.04
CA HIS A 95 -9.72 4.43 -15.13
C HIS A 95 -10.05 5.88 -14.72
N ASN A 96 -10.46 6.15 -13.46
CA ASN A 96 -11.08 7.44 -13.09
C ASN A 96 -10.39 8.21 -11.96
N LEU A 97 -9.23 7.77 -11.44
CA LEU A 97 -8.51 8.50 -10.38
C LEU A 97 -7.83 9.81 -10.84
N GLY A 98 -8.01 10.23 -12.09
CA GLY A 98 -7.34 11.38 -12.69
C GLY A 98 -8.15 12.67 -12.82
N SER A 99 -9.44 12.69 -12.48
CA SER A 99 -10.30 13.88 -12.70
C SER A 99 -10.61 14.71 -11.46
N ASP A 100 -10.37 14.18 -10.25
CA ASP A 100 -10.90 14.77 -9.01
C ASP A 100 -9.80 15.21 -8.01
N ILE A 101 -8.56 15.40 -8.50
CA ILE A 101 -7.57 16.18 -7.75
C ILE A 101 -7.87 17.64 -8.09
N ASP A 102 -8.71 18.25 -7.25
CA ASP A 102 -8.87 19.69 -7.24
C ASP A 102 -7.52 20.30 -6.85
N ASP A 103 -6.91 21.05 -7.78
CA ASP A 103 -5.67 21.83 -7.57
C ASP A 103 -5.83 22.96 -6.51
N ASP A 104 -6.99 23.05 -5.85
CA ASP A 104 -7.38 24.16 -4.96
C ASP A 104 -7.13 23.90 -3.46
N MET A 105 -6.38 22.85 -3.09
CA MET A 105 -6.10 22.53 -1.68
C MET A 105 -4.67 22.89 -1.23
N GLU A 106 -4.15 24.05 -1.65
CA GLU A 106 -2.88 24.58 -1.11
C GLU A 106 -3.04 25.69 -0.05
N ASP A 107 -4.23 26.26 0.18
CA ASP A 107 -4.32 27.52 0.95
C ASP A 107 -4.70 27.41 2.45
N ASP A 108 -5.14 26.24 2.95
CA ASP A 108 -5.76 26.16 4.30
C ASP A 108 -4.86 25.60 5.43
N LEU A 109 -3.55 25.45 5.21
CA LEU A 109 -2.62 24.96 6.24
C LEU A 109 -1.58 25.99 6.70
N TYR A 110 -1.98 27.26 6.80
CA TYR A 110 -1.26 28.22 7.63
C TYR A 110 -1.82 28.19 9.06
N VAL A 111 -1.28 27.29 9.88
CA VAL A 111 -1.51 27.34 11.33
C VAL A 111 -0.54 28.38 11.88
N ASP A 112 -1.07 29.50 12.36
CA ASP A 112 -0.30 30.45 13.18
C ASP A 112 0.35 29.69 14.33
N ILE A 113 1.66 29.48 14.25
CA ILE A 113 2.46 28.98 15.37
C ILE A 113 2.50 30.14 16.38
N PRO A 114 1.92 30.01 17.59
CA PRO A 114 2.11 31.03 18.60
C PRO A 114 3.60 31.05 18.96
N GLU A 115 4.24 32.21 18.78
CA GLU A 115 5.60 32.45 19.24
C GLU A 115 5.70 32.21 20.76
N SER A 116 6.70 31.42 21.13
CA SER A 116 7.34 31.32 22.45
C SER A 116 6.45 31.07 23.68
N TYR A 117 6.47 29.82 24.15
CA TYR A 117 6.44 29.58 25.60
C TYR A 117 7.85 29.84 26.15
N ASP A 118 8.06 31.05 26.66
CA ASP A 118 9.20 31.30 27.55
C ASP A 118 9.04 30.42 28.79
N SER A 119 9.98 29.49 28.93
CA SER A 119 10.14 28.68 30.14
C SER A 119 11.18 29.38 31.00
N ASP A 120 10.72 30.18 31.96
CA ASP A 120 11.56 30.66 33.06
C ASP A 120 11.31 29.79 34.31
N GLU A 121 12.43 29.42 34.92
CA GLU A 121 12.63 28.63 36.16
C GLU A 121 11.82 29.09 37.38
#